data_AF-A0A973MLQ6-F1
#
_entry.id   AF-A0A973MLQ6-F1
#
_cell.length_a   1.000
_cell.length_b   1.000
_cell.length_c   1.000
_cell.angle_alpha   90.00
_cell.angle_beta   90.00
_cell.angle_gamma   90.00
#
_symmetry.space_group_name_H-M   'P 1'
#
loop_
_entity.id
_entity.type
_entity.pdbx_description
1 polymer ?
#
loop_
_entity_poly.entity_id
_entity_poly.type
_entity_poly.pdbx_seq_one_letter_code
_entity_poly.pdbx_strand_id
1 'polypeptide(L)'
;MADFADTRISLAGTGVVRGIAQTAVSGNACLVKVGGIQVTARVATTLTIAAGNILLMSRLGSTYYVIAVVPAAPSSTPATPATPDSTQPDTGDPAPTPKPTVTTGTLTCVPVSTACYRDGSWRSDGDPVSSFDLYQGRYSGSSYGRNTGCAFFGSKPHTLNGATCTKATVKIKRLSAGDFSARSATLRLISQTTRPGGAPTLNESTSGPSLTIGDSTTFTLPTSWGQSLIDGTRGGIGISVSSDDPYIHLAGRGSWSAAFTVALSWRRTSS
;
A
#
# COMPACT_ATOMS: atom_id res chain seq x y z
N MET A 1 21.82 17.22 53.82
CA MET A 1 23.08 16.76 53.20
C MET A 1 23.02 15.24 53.18
N ALA A 2 22.97 14.67 51.97
CA ALA A 2 22.82 13.27 51.57
C ALA A 2 21.79 12.40 52.33
N ASP A 3 20.68 12.18 51.64
CA ASP A 3 19.58 11.26 51.89
C ASP A 3 20.03 9.78 51.83
N PHE A 4 19.60 8.96 52.81
CA PHE A 4 19.77 7.49 52.81
C PHE A 4 18.50 6.74 52.38
N ALA A 5 17.51 7.42 51.78
CA ALA A 5 16.34 6.78 51.20
C ALA A 5 16.69 5.86 50.02
N ASP A 6 17.88 5.96 49.42
CA ASP A 6 18.23 5.25 48.19
C ASP A 6 19.04 3.94 48.38
N THR A 7 19.29 3.49 49.62
CA THR A 7 19.71 2.10 49.88
C THR A 7 18.54 1.12 49.86
N ARG A 8 17.34 1.58 49.52
CA ARG A 8 16.14 0.75 49.38
C ARG A 8 16.13 0.14 47.98
N ILE A 9 16.67 -1.08 47.86
CA ILE A 9 16.45 -1.90 46.66
C ILE A 9 14.93 -2.18 46.56
N SER A 10 14.25 -1.46 45.68
CA SER A 10 12.90 -1.81 45.23
C SER A 10 12.97 -3.10 44.42
N LEU A 11 12.35 -4.17 44.94
CA LEU A 11 12.28 -5.50 44.33
C LEU A 11 10.89 -5.79 43.75
N ALA A 12 10.09 -4.75 43.45
CA ALA A 12 8.77 -4.95 42.85
C ALA A 12 8.94 -5.53 41.43
N GLY A 13 8.71 -6.84 41.30
CA GLY A 13 8.83 -7.60 40.05
C GLY A 13 10.16 -8.33 39.83
N THR A 14 11.05 -8.41 40.82
CA THR A 14 12.40 -8.95 40.58
C THR A 14 12.42 -10.45 40.36
N GLY A 15 12.82 -10.81 39.14
CA GLY A 15 13.34 -12.13 38.82
C GLY A 15 14.58 -12.50 39.64
N VAL A 16 15.20 -13.59 39.21
CA VAL A 16 16.29 -14.28 39.91
C VAL A 16 17.41 -13.33 40.34
N VAL A 17 17.80 -13.37 41.62
CA VAL A 17 18.92 -12.62 42.21
C VAL A 17 20.15 -13.51 42.37
N ARG A 18 21.33 -12.90 42.26
CA ARG A 18 22.62 -13.59 42.41
C ARG A 18 23.18 -13.41 43.81
N GLY A 19 23.68 -14.49 44.41
CA GLY A 19 24.38 -14.48 45.70
C GLY A 19 25.63 -15.36 45.69
N ILE A 20 26.47 -15.23 46.72
CA ILE A 20 27.64 -16.09 46.93
C ILE A 20 27.46 -16.84 48.24
N ALA A 21 27.42 -18.17 48.17
CA ALA A 21 27.35 -19.04 49.35
C ALA A 21 28.53 -18.77 50.29
N GLN A 22 28.24 -18.52 51.56
CA GLN A 22 29.23 -18.36 52.61
C GLN A 22 29.46 -19.68 53.35
N THR A 23 28.48 -20.58 53.32
CA THR A 23 28.54 -21.91 53.94
C THR A 23 28.04 -22.97 52.97
N ALA A 24 28.41 -24.22 53.24
CA ALA A 24 27.70 -25.35 52.64
C ALA A 24 26.25 -25.43 53.15
N VAL A 25 25.41 -26.20 52.45
CA VAL A 25 24.04 -26.48 52.89
C VAL A 25 24.04 -27.32 54.18
N SER A 26 23.29 -26.87 55.18
CA SER A 26 23.01 -27.61 56.41
C SER A 26 21.55 -27.37 56.80
N GLY A 27 20.81 -28.44 57.12
CA GLY A 27 19.38 -28.32 57.47
C GLY A 27 18.53 -27.63 56.40
N ASN A 28 18.81 -27.88 55.11
CA ASN A 28 18.17 -27.25 53.95
C ASN A 28 18.30 -25.71 53.89
N ALA A 29 19.33 -25.15 54.52
CA ALA A 29 19.66 -23.73 54.44
C ALA A 29 21.16 -23.50 54.29
N CYS A 30 21.54 -22.33 53.79
CA CYS A 30 22.92 -21.85 53.82
C CYS A 30 22.96 -20.34 54.04
N LEU A 31 24.11 -19.83 54.51
CA LEU A 31 24.36 -18.40 54.54
C LEU A 31 24.81 -17.95 53.15
N VAL A 32 24.26 -16.85 52.66
CA VAL A 32 24.55 -16.30 51.33
C VAL A 32 24.79 -14.80 51.44
N LYS A 33 25.79 -14.29 50.73
CA LYS A 33 26.03 -12.86 50.59
C LYS A 33 25.33 -12.34 49.33
N VAL A 34 24.40 -11.41 49.48
CA VAL A 34 23.61 -10.78 48.41
C VAL A 34 23.78 -9.27 48.51
N GLY A 35 24.30 -8.63 47.46
CA GLY A 35 24.51 -7.18 47.46
C GLY A 35 25.37 -6.67 48.63
N GLY A 36 26.27 -7.50 49.15
CA GLY A 36 27.13 -7.16 50.30
C GLY A 36 26.59 -7.60 51.67
N ILE A 37 25.31 -7.94 51.79
CA ILE A 37 24.65 -8.32 53.05
C ILE A 37 24.55 -9.83 53.18
N GLN A 38 24.80 -10.37 54.37
CA GLN A 38 24.61 -11.79 54.66
C GLN A 38 23.16 -12.10 55.01
N VAL A 39 22.58 -13.10 54.35
CA VAL A 39 21.21 -13.58 54.56
C VAL A 39 21.19 -15.10 54.65
N THR A 40 20.20 -15.66 55.35
CA THR A 40 19.93 -17.10 55.32
C THR A 40 19.02 -17.42 54.14
N ALA A 41 19.46 -18.31 53.26
CA ALA A 41 18.68 -18.78 52.12
C ALA A 41 18.25 -20.24 52.31
N ARG A 42 16.99 -20.54 52.01
CA ARG A 42 16.47 -21.90 51.94
C ARG A 42 16.92 -22.55 50.64
N VAL A 43 17.39 -23.79 50.71
CA VAL A 43 17.94 -24.51 49.57
C VAL A 43 16.90 -25.53 49.10
N ALA A 44 16.60 -25.52 47.80
CA ALA A 44 15.72 -26.53 47.21
C ALA A 44 16.29 -27.93 47.48
N THR A 45 15.39 -28.89 47.74
CA THR A 45 15.77 -30.29 47.95
C THR A 45 16.62 -30.78 46.78
N THR A 46 17.70 -31.50 47.06
CA THR A 46 18.71 -32.04 46.11
C THR A 46 19.82 -31.10 45.61
N LEU A 47 19.80 -29.81 45.93
CA LEU A 47 20.92 -28.93 45.56
C LEU A 47 22.09 -29.07 46.54
N THR A 48 23.23 -29.55 46.04
CA THR A 48 24.50 -29.49 46.77
C THR A 48 25.11 -28.10 46.61
N ILE A 49 25.37 -27.42 47.73
CA ILE A 49 25.98 -26.10 47.76
C ILE A 49 27.24 -26.16 48.63
N ALA A 50 28.35 -25.66 48.10
CA ALA A 50 29.59 -25.41 48.84
C ALA A 50 29.81 -23.91 49.04
N ALA A 51 30.61 -23.55 50.05
CA ALA A 51 31.05 -22.17 50.24
C ALA A 51 31.78 -21.66 48.97
N GLY A 52 31.53 -20.41 48.59
CA GLY A 52 32.05 -19.79 47.39
C GLY A 52 31.23 -20.04 46.12
N ASN A 53 30.25 -20.96 46.14
CA ASN A 53 29.37 -21.16 44.99
C ASN A 53 28.56 -19.89 44.68
N ILE A 54 28.46 -19.58 43.39
CA ILE A 54 27.56 -18.54 42.90
C ILE A 54 26.16 -19.15 42.80
N LEU A 55 25.18 -18.50 43.42
CA LEU A 55 23.82 -18.99 43.52
C LEU A 55 22.86 -18.10 42.74
N LEU A 56 21.89 -18.73 42.09
CA LEU A 56 20.68 -18.10 41.57
C LEU A 56 19.55 -18.34 42.56
N MET A 57 18.89 -17.27 42.97
CA MET A 57 17.89 -17.31 44.03
C MET A 57 16.66 -16.52 43.67
N SER A 58 15.49 -16.96 44.13
CA SER A 58 14.26 -16.19 44.11
C SER A 58 13.93 -15.67 45.51
N ARG A 59 13.25 -14.52 45.60
CA ARG A 59 12.82 -13.96 46.87
C ARG A 59 11.29 -14.02 46.97
N LEU A 60 10.78 -14.64 48.03
CA LEU A 60 9.37 -14.65 48.38
C LEU A 60 9.20 -14.05 49.78
N GLY A 61 8.66 -12.84 49.86
CA GLY A 61 8.60 -12.06 51.09
C GLY A 61 9.99 -11.73 51.65
N SER A 62 10.26 -12.14 52.89
CA SER A 62 11.56 -11.99 53.56
C SER A 62 12.51 -13.17 53.35
N THR A 63 12.07 -14.23 52.65
CA THR A 63 12.85 -15.48 52.49
C THR A 63 13.47 -15.57 51.10
N TYR A 64 14.74 -15.97 51.06
CA TYR A 64 15.44 -16.31 49.82
C TYR A 64 15.39 -17.82 49.59
N TYR A 65 15.11 -18.24 48.36
CA TYR A 65 15.09 -19.63 47.92
C TYR A 65 16.16 -19.83 46.85
N VAL A 66 17.11 -20.71 47.09
CA VAL A 66 18.11 -21.10 46.11
C VAL A 66 17.47 -22.07 45.12
N ILE A 67 17.53 -21.71 43.84
CA ILE A 67 16.93 -22.47 42.74
C ILE A 67 17.98 -23.11 41.83
N ALA A 68 19.21 -22.59 41.79
CA ALA A 68 20.32 -23.19 41.05
C ALA A 68 21.69 -22.74 41.58
N VAL A 69 22.70 -23.59 41.37
CA VAL A 69 24.12 -23.22 41.47
C VAL A 69 24.60 -22.84 40.06
N VAL A 70 25.18 -21.67 39.91
CA VAL A 70 25.81 -21.26 38.65
C VAL A 70 27.10 -22.05 38.50
N PRO A 71 27.28 -22.85 37.44
CA PRO A 71 28.51 -23.59 37.24
C PRO A 71 29.69 -22.63 37.08
N ALA A 72 30.89 -23.10 37.41
CA ALA A 72 32.09 -22.37 37.04
C ALA A 72 32.12 -22.16 35.52
N ALA A 73 32.67 -21.03 35.08
CA ALA A 73 32.94 -20.84 33.67
C ALA A 73 33.78 -22.03 33.16
N PRO A 74 33.50 -22.56 31.97
CA PRO A 74 34.30 -23.64 31.40
C PRO A 74 35.77 -23.23 31.36
N SER A 75 36.66 -24.15 31.78
CA SER A 75 38.10 -23.91 31.82
C SER A 75 38.75 -23.92 30.44
N SER A 76 38.04 -24.42 29.43
CA SER A 76 38.43 -24.31 28.03
C SER A 76 37.66 -23.18 27.37
N THR A 77 38.39 -22.28 26.73
CA THR A 77 37.82 -21.49 25.63
C THR A 77 37.27 -22.47 24.60
N PRO A 78 36.02 -22.30 24.10
CA PRO A 78 35.55 -23.07 22.95
C PRO A 78 36.61 -23.02 21.86
N ALA A 79 36.93 -24.17 21.26
CA ALA A 79 37.94 -24.22 20.21
C ALA A 79 37.62 -23.14 19.17
N THR A 80 38.58 -22.25 18.93
CA THR A 80 38.51 -21.35 17.79
C THR A 80 38.29 -22.23 16.55
N PRO A 81 37.27 -21.99 15.73
CA PRO A 81 37.09 -22.73 14.49
C PRO A 81 38.42 -22.78 13.74
N ALA A 82 38.77 -23.96 13.19
CA ALA A 82 40.01 -24.11 12.44
C ALA A 82 40.11 -23.01 11.38
N THR A 83 41.29 -22.40 11.27
CA THR A 83 41.58 -21.47 10.17
C THR A 83 41.38 -22.24 8.87
N PRO A 84 40.58 -21.76 7.89
CA PRO A 84 40.43 -22.44 6.62
C PRO A 84 41.81 -22.64 5.99
N ASP A 85 42.01 -23.80 5.39
CA ASP A 85 43.22 -24.15 4.64
C ASP A 85 43.49 -23.04 3.60
N SER A 86 44.62 -22.36 3.74
CA SER A 86 44.91 -21.06 3.11
C SER A 86 45.15 -21.08 1.58
N THR A 87 44.61 -22.07 0.86
CA THR A 87 44.73 -22.15 -0.60
C THR A 87 43.40 -22.20 -1.36
N GLN A 88 42.26 -22.20 -0.67
CA GLN A 88 40.98 -21.94 -1.35
C GLN A 88 40.43 -20.59 -0.89
N PRO A 89 40.32 -19.58 -1.78
CA PRO A 89 39.56 -18.38 -1.46
C PRO A 89 38.15 -18.82 -1.06
N ASP A 90 37.73 -18.46 0.15
CA ASP A 90 36.31 -18.45 0.49
C ASP A 90 35.67 -17.43 -0.45
N THR A 91 35.03 -17.91 -1.52
CA THR A 91 34.32 -17.02 -2.44
C THR A 91 33.08 -16.43 -1.79
N GLY A 92 32.70 -16.89 -0.59
CA GLY A 92 31.41 -16.65 0.02
C GLY A 92 30.30 -17.25 -0.85
N ASP A 93 29.27 -17.82 -0.23
CA ASP A 93 28.03 -17.95 -0.99
C ASP A 93 27.56 -16.53 -1.33
N PRO A 94 27.24 -16.24 -2.61
CA PRO A 94 26.74 -14.92 -2.98
C PRO A 94 25.50 -14.62 -2.15
N ALA A 95 25.44 -13.41 -1.60
CA ALA A 95 24.30 -12.98 -0.78
C ALA A 95 22.99 -13.27 -1.55
N PRO A 96 21.95 -13.82 -0.87
CA PRO A 96 20.69 -14.11 -1.55
C PRO A 96 20.16 -12.84 -2.21
N THR A 97 19.69 -12.98 -3.45
CA THR A 97 19.11 -11.85 -4.19
C THR A 97 18.05 -11.15 -3.34
N PRO A 98 18.05 -9.80 -3.25
CA PRO A 98 17.05 -9.07 -2.50
C PRO A 98 15.64 -9.52 -2.88
N LYS A 99 14.77 -9.65 -1.87
CA LYS A 99 13.37 -9.98 -2.11
C LYS A 99 12.73 -8.83 -2.91
N PRO A 100 11.99 -9.12 -4.00
CA PRO A 100 11.33 -8.07 -4.75
C PRO A 100 10.36 -7.28 -3.87
N THR A 101 10.49 -5.95 -3.91
CA THR A 101 9.57 -5.07 -3.19
C THR A 101 8.41 -4.71 -4.09
N VAL A 102 7.18 -4.89 -3.59
CA VAL A 102 5.96 -4.51 -4.30
C VAL A 102 5.47 -3.19 -3.75
N THR A 103 5.43 -2.17 -4.61
CA THR A 103 4.83 -0.87 -4.31
C THR A 103 3.49 -0.77 -5.02
N THR A 104 2.46 -0.32 -4.31
CA THR A 104 1.12 -0.08 -4.88
C THR A 104 0.70 1.37 -4.68
N GLY A 105 -0.23 1.84 -5.50
CA GLY A 105 -0.76 3.19 -5.39
C GLY A 105 -2.01 3.39 -6.21
N THR A 106 -2.57 4.59 -6.13
CA THR A 106 -3.66 5.05 -7.01
C THR A 106 -3.34 6.43 -7.55
N LEU A 107 -3.42 6.61 -8.87
CA LEU A 107 -3.27 7.88 -9.54
C LEU A 107 -4.63 8.40 -10.00
N THR A 108 -4.97 9.63 -9.63
CA THR A 108 -6.18 10.32 -10.10
C THR A 108 -5.85 11.24 -11.28
N CYS A 109 -6.49 10.99 -12.42
CA CYS A 109 -6.33 11.72 -13.67
C CYS A 109 -7.62 12.47 -14.02
N VAL A 110 -7.59 13.79 -13.87
CA VAL A 110 -8.65 14.68 -14.39
C VAL A 110 -8.36 14.95 -15.86
N PRO A 111 -9.36 14.96 -16.75
CA PRO A 111 -9.14 15.35 -18.15
C PRO A 111 -8.50 16.74 -18.23
N VAL A 112 -7.53 16.90 -19.13
CA VAL A 112 -6.95 18.20 -19.48
C VAL A 112 -7.85 18.98 -20.44
N SER A 113 -8.66 18.27 -21.22
CA SER A 113 -9.69 18.84 -22.09
C SER A 113 -10.85 17.87 -22.29
N THR A 114 -12.05 18.43 -22.45
CA THR A 114 -13.21 17.72 -22.99
C THR A 114 -13.73 18.42 -24.24
N ALA A 115 -14.14 17.65 -25.25
CA ALA A 115 -14.57 18.15 -26.55
C ALA A 115 -15.64 17.24 -27.16
N CYS A 116 -16.39 17.73 -28.14
CA CYS A 116 -17.36 16.93 -28.90
C CYS A 116 -17.15 17.10 -30.40
N TYR A 117 -16.91 16.00 -31.11
CA TYR A 117 -16.80 15.97 -32.57
C TYR A 117 -18.16 15.66 -33.20
N ARG A 118 -18.54 16.39 -34.25
CA ARG A 118 -19.80 16.22 -34.99
C ARG A 118 -19.56 16.56 -36.46
N ASP A 119 -19.81 15.61 -37.34
CA ASP A 119 -19.76 15.77 -38.80
C ASP A 119 -18.58 16.58 -39.32
N GLY A 120 -17.37 16.00 -39.26
CA GLY A 120 -16.20 16.62 -39.87
C GLY A 120 -15.56 17.73 -39.05
N SER A 121 -16.20 18.17 -37.96
CA SER A 121 -15.71 19.29 -37.16
C SER A 121 -15.89 19.08 -35.66
N TRP A 122 -15.07 19.78 -34.89
CA TRP A 122 -15.30 19.92 -33.46
C TRP A 122 -16.38 20.96 -33.22
N ARG A 123 -17.34 20.63 -32.37
CA ARG A 123 -18.40 21.54 -31.96
C ARG A 123 -17.84 22.79 -31.28
N SER A 124 -18.46 23.92 -31.57
CA SER A 124 -18.14 25.25 -31.05
C SER A 124 -19.39 25.98 -30.53
N ASP A 125 -20.55 25.32 -30.56
CA ASP A 125 -21.87 25.85 -30.16
C ASP A 125 -22.11 25.74 -28.64
N GLY A 126 -21.04 25.72 -27.85
CA GLY A 126 -21.06 25.53 -26.40
C GLY A 126 -19.75 26.02 -25.78
N ASP A 127 -19.34 25.42 -24.67
CA ASP A 127 -18.14 25.83 -23.93
C ASP A 127 -16.84 25.78 -24.76
N PRO A 128 -15.79 26.53 -24.36
CA PRO A 128 -14.54 26.58 -25.12
C PRO A 128 -13.92 25.19 -25.31
N VAL A 129 -13.01 25.09 -26.28
CA VAL A 129 -12.29 23.90 -26.80
C VAL A 129 -11.83 22.86 -25.75
N SER A 130 -11.70 23.27 -24.48
CA SER A 130 -11.20 22.47 -23.37
C SER A 130 -12.23 22.08 -22.31
N SER A 131 -13.48 22.52 -22.42
CA SER A 131 -14.51 22.35 -21.37
C SER A 131 -15.87 21.87 -21.89
N PHE A 132 -15.97 21.49 -23.16
CA PHE A 132 -17.23 21.09 -23.79
C PHE A 132 -17.78 19.80 -23.16
N ASP A 133 -19.11 19.66 -23.09
CA ASP A 133 -19.78 18.47 -22.60
C ASP A 133 -19.73 17.30 -23.58
N LEU A 134 -19.83 16.07 -23.07
CA LEU A 134 -19.74 14.90 -23.92
C LEU A 134 -21.13 14.52 -24.42
N TYR A 135 -21.29 14.48 -25.74
CA TYR A 135 -22.50 13.97 -26.39
C TYR A 135 -22.17 12.71 -27.19
N GLN A 136 -23.07 11.74 -27.22
CA GLN A 136 -23.04 10.66 -28.23
C GLN A 136 -24.37 10.60 -28.98
N GLY A 137 -24.37 9.96 -30.15
CA GLY A 137 -25.57 9.77 -30.94
C GLY A 137 -26.05 11.07 -31.57
N ARG A 138 -27.33 11.12 -31.92
CA ARG A 138 -27.95 12.24 -32.63
C ARG A 138 -29.40 12.39 -32.20
N TYR A 139 -29.84 13.63 -32.00
CA TYR A 139 -31.25 13.93 -31.81
C TYR A 139 -32.05 13.49 -33.04
N SER A 140 -33.10 12.68 -32.84
CA SER A 140 -33.91 12.11 -33.93
C SER A 140 -34.42 13.20 -34.88
N GLY A 141 -34.29 12.97 -36.19
CA GLY A 141 -34.70 13.93 -37.22
C GLY A 141 -33.76 15.13 -37.42
N SER A 142 -32.63 15.19 -36.69
CA SER A 142 -31.64 16.24 -36.88
C SER A 142 -30.86 16.08 -38.19
N SER A 143 -30.65 17.20 -38.92
CA SER A 143 -29.76 17.28 -40.08
C SER A 143 -28.28 17.33 -39.70
N TYR A 144 -27.95 17.63 -38.43
CA TYR A 144 -26.59 17.52 -37.92
C TYR A 144 -26.27 16.06 -37.67
N GLY A 145 -25.08 15.57 -37.98
CA GLY A 145 -24.74 14.17 -37.76
C GLY A 145 -24.30 13.87 -36.34
N ARG A 146 -23.66 12.71 -36.21
CA ARG A 146 -23.51 12.03 -34.90
C ARG A 146 -22.42 12.67 -34.06
N ASN A 147 -22.70 12.75 -32.78
CA ASN A 147 -21.78 13.26 -31.79
C ASN A 147 -20.81 12.17 -31.32
N THR A 148 -19.57 12.58 -31.07
CA THR A 148 -18.56 11.82 -30.35
C THR A 148 -17.94 12.70 -29.28
N GLY A 149 -18.33 12.47 -28.04
CA GLY A 149 -17.79 13.15 -26.87
C GLY A 149 -16.44 12.55 -26.48
N CYS A 150 -15.49 13.39 -26.09
CA CYS A 150 -14.13 12.98 -25.78
C CYS A 150 -13.63 13.66 -24.51
N ALA A 151 -12.95 12.90 -23.66
CA ALA A 151 -12.17 13.38 -22.52
C ALA A 151 -10.71 12.93 -22.71
N PHE A 152 -9.81 13.89 -22.74
CA PHE A 152 -8.38 13.68 -22.98
C PHE A 152 -7.58 13.88 -21.70
N PHE A 153 -6.63 13.01 -21.38
CA PHE A 153 -5.94 12.99 -20.09
C PHE A 153 -4.51 13.58 -20.11
N GLY A 154 -4.04 14.04 -21.27
CA GLY A 154 -2.66 14.49 -21.43
C GLY A 154 -1.66 13.38 -21.11
N SER A 155 -0.51 13.74 -20.57
CA SER A 155 0.56 12.81 -20.19
C SER A 155 0.42 12.22 -18.78
N LYS A 156 -0.56 12.66 -17.98
CA LYS A 156 -0.63 12.32 -16.55
C LYS A 156 -0.70 10.81 -16.29
N PRO A 157 -1.56 10.01 -16.96
CA PRO A 157 -1.58 8.57 -16.77
C PRO A 157 -0.23 7.89 -17.06
N HIS A 158 0.49 8.39 -18.06
CA HIS A 158 1.76 7.81 -18.53
C HIS A 158 2.92 8.02 -17.54
N THR A 159 2.76 8.85 -16.51
CA THR A 159 3.75 8.94 -15.42
C THR A 159 3.90 7.61 -14.64
N LEU A 160 2.92 6.70 -14.80
CA LEU A 160 2.96 5.35 -14.27
C LEU A 160 3.60 4.32 -15.20
N ASN A 161 4.22 4.71 -16.32
CA ASN A 161 4.86 3.77 -17.24
C ASN A 161 5.73 2.74 -16.48
N GLY A 162 5.67 1.48 -16.92
CA GLY A 162 6.28 0.32 -16.25
C GLY A 162 5.51 -0.20 -15.04
N ALA A 163 4.41 0.43 -14.63
CA ALA A 163 3.50 -0.13 -13.62
C ALA A 163 2.44 -1.04 -14.25
N THR A 164 2.01 -2.05 -13.49
CA THR A 164 0.83 -2.85 -13.85
C THR A 164 -0.42 -2.20 -13.29
N CYS A 165 -1.39 -1.89 -14.16
CA CYS A 165 -2.73 -1.47 -13.76
C CYS A 165 -3.46 -2.64 -13.08
N THR A 166 -4.02 -2.41 -11.91
CA THR A 166 -4.80 -3.40 -11.15
C THR A 166 -6.29 -3.07 -11.13
N LYS A 167 -6.66 -1.79 -11.28
CA LYS A 167 -8.05 -1.33 -11.39
C LYS A 167 -8.10 0.03 -12.06
N ALA A 168 -9.10 0.24 -12.90
CA ALA A 168 -9.41 1.54 -13.49
C ALA A 168 -10.87 1.90 -13.25
N THR A 169 -11.14 3.13 -12.80
CA THR A 169 -12.50 3.64 -12.66
C THR A 169 -12.64 5.02 -13.26
N VAL A 170 -13.85 5.41 -13.66
CA VAL A 170 -14.16 6.73 -14.20
C VAL A 170 -15.41 7.30 -13.55
N LYS A 171 -15.38 8.59 -13.22
CA LYS A 171 -16.55 9.32 -12.72
C LYS A 171 -17.36 9.89 -13.87
N ILE A 172 -18.65 9.55 -13.92
CA ILE A 172 -19.56 9.96 -15.00
C ILE A 172 -20.80 10.59 -14.39
N LYS A 173 -21.29 11.68 -14.98
CA LYS A 173 -22.56 12.33 -14.63
C LYS A 173 -23.38 12.56 -15.89
N ARG A 174 -24.65 12.22 -15.85
CA ARG A 174 -25.60 12.52 -16.92
C ARG A 174 -26.24 13.88 -16.68
N LEU A 175 -26.33 14.69 -17.73
CA LEU A 175 -26.93 16.02 -17.71
C LEU A 175 -28.37 15.98 -18.25
N SER A 176 -29.03 17.15 -18.27
CA SER A 176 -30.47 17.30 -18.51
C SER A 176 -30.90 17.26 -19.98
N ALA A 177 -30.02 16.87 -20.92
CA ALA A 177 -30.37 16.71 -22.32
C ALA A 177 -30.17 15.27 -22.83
N GLY A 178 -30.65 15.03 -24.05
CA GLY A 178 -30.71 13.71 -24.64
C GLY A 178 -32.05 13.03 -24.38
N ASP A 179 -32.07 11.71 -24.43
CA ASP A 179 -33.24 10.94 -24.06
C ASP A 179 -33.64 11.18 -22.59
N PHE A 180 -34.92 11.07 -22.27
CA PHE A 180 -35.40 11.23 -20.89
C PHE A 180 -35.31 9.94 -20.05
N SER A 181 -35.30 8.77 -20.70
CA SER A 181 -35.18 7.47 -20.03
C SER A 181 -33.74 7.21 -19.55
N ALA A 182 -33.57 6.28 -18.62
CA ALA A 182 -32.25 5.76 -18.25
C ALA A 182 -31.55 5.16 -19.48
N ARG A 183 -30.30 5.56 -19.73
CA ARG A 183 -29.53 5.12 -20.89
C ARG A 183 -28.08 4.87 -20.52
N SER A 184 -27.47 3.91 -21.21
CA SER A 184 -26.03 3.62 -21.15
C SER A 184 -25.31 4.28 -22.32
N ALA A 185 -24.22 4.99 -22.02
CA ALA A 185 -23.32 5.46 -23.06
C ALA A 185 -22.43 4.33 -23.58
N THR A 186 -22.07 4.35 -24.86
CA THR A 186 -21.05 3.46 -25.41
C THR A 186 -19.69 4.13 -25.20
N LEU A 187 -18.96 3.69 -24.18
CA LEU A 187 -17.63 4.20 -23.91
C LEU A 187 -16.66 3.71 -24.99
N ARG A 188 -15.70 4.55 -25.37
CA ARG A 188 -14.63 4.25 -26.32
C ARG A 188 -13.26 4.65 -25.78
N LEU A 189 -12.23 3.86 -26.03
CA LEU A 189 -10.86 4.31 -25.88
C LEU A 189 -10.44 5.21 -27.03
N ILE A 190 -9.70 6.27 -26.72
CA ILE A 190 -9.20 7.25 -27.69
C ILE A 190 -7.69 7.20 -27.73
N SER A 191 -7.11 7.17 -28.93
CA SER A 191 -5.65 7.10 -29.11
C SER A 191 -4.95 8.36 -28.63
N GLN A 192 -5.52 9.54 -28.90
CA GLN A 192 -4.87 10.82 -28.63
C GLN A 192 -4.92 11.21 -27.15
N THR A 193 -3.86 11.86 -26.68
CA THR A 193 -3.73 12.42 -25.32
C THR A 193 -4.27 13.84 -25.21
N THR A 194 -4.49 14.51 -26.34
CA THR A 194 -5.11 15.84 -26.48
C THR A 194 -6.03 15.85 -27.69
N ARG A 195 -6.89 16.87 -27.80
CA ARG A 195 -7.80 17.03 -28.94
C ARG A 195 -7.02 17.09 -30.27
N PRO A 196 -7.23 16.16 -31.22
CA PRO A 196 -6.60 16.23 -32.54
C PRO A 196 -7.24 17.31 -33.43
N GLY A 197 -6.57 17.68 -34.52
CA GLY A 197 -7.12 18.60 -35.52
C GLY A 197 -8.35 18.07 -36.25
N GLY A 198 -8.45 16.74 -36.41
CA GLY A 198 -9.58 16.05 -37.05
C GLY A 198 -10.35 15.15 -36.08
N ALA A 199 -11.04 14.14 -36.62
CA ALA A 199 -11.78 13.17 -35.84
C ALA A 199 -10.89 12.42 -34.82
N PRO A 200 -11.40 12.11 -33.62
CA PRO A 200 -10.69 11.25 -32.67
C PRO A 200 -10.59 9.82 -33.22
N THR A 201 -9.49 9.13 -32.95
CA THR A 201 -9.35 7.71 -33.28
C THR A 201 -10.00 6.87 -32.20
N LEU A 202 -11.11 6.21 -32.54
CA LEU A 202 -11.88 5.38 -31.62
C LEU A 202 -11.40 3.92 -31.67
N ASN A 203 -11.11 3.34 -30.52
CA ASN A 203 -10.58 1.99 -30.40
C ASN A 203 -11.60 1.07 -29.71
N GLU A 204 -11.20 0.31 -28.71
CA GLU A 204 -12.05 -0.64 -28.00
C GLU A 204 -13.29 0.06 -27.40
N SER A 205 -14.40 -0.68 -27.27
CA SER A 205 -15.64 -0.17 -26.69
C SER A 205 -16.11 -1.00 -25.51
N THR A 206 -16.81 -0.36 -24.58
CA THR A 206 -17.58 -1.05 -23.52
C THR A 206 -18.89 -0.32 -23.26
N SER A 207 -19.91 -1.04 -22.80
CA SER A 207 -21.13 -0.40 -22.30
C SER A 207 -20.84 0.32 -20.99
N GLY A 208 -21.26 1.57 -20.90
CA GLY A 208 -21.20 2.37 -19.68
C GLY A 208 -22.37 2.09 -18.74
N PRO A 209 -22.38 2.74 -17.56
CA PRO A 209 -23.48 2.60 -16.61
C PRO A 209 -24.77 3.17 -17.21
N SER A 210 -25.90 2.53 -16.89
CA SER A 210 -27.22 3.11 -17.16
C SER A 210 -27.49 4.18 -16.12
N LEU A 211 -27.72 5.42 -16.57
CA LEU A 211 -27.91 6.58 -15.69
C LEU A 211 -29.22 7.27 -16.02
N THR A 212 -29.99 7.71 -15.03
CA THR A 212 -31.07 8.67 -15.28
C THR A 212 -30.53 10.10 -15.38
N ILE A 213 -31.33 11.04 -15.84
CA ILE A 213 -30.92 12.46 -15.91
C ILE A 213 -30.57 12.96 -14.49
N GLY A 214 -29.41 13.60 -14.36
CA GLY A 214 -28.91 14.15 -13.09
C GLY A 214 -28.05 13.17 -12.29
N ASP A 215 -28.15 11.87 -12.56
CA ASP A 215 -27.37 10.86 -11.86
C ASP A 215 -25.88 10.98 -12.14
N SER A 216 -25.09 10.58 -11.15
CA SER A 216 -23.65 10.38 -11.30
C SER A 216 -23.19 9.10 -10.63
N THR A 217 -22.14 8.49 -11.17
CA THR A 217 -21.56 7.27 -10.62
C THR A 217 -20.07 7.17 -10.88
N THR A 218 -19.42 6.25 -10.16
CA THR A 218 -18.07 5.78 -10.47
C THR A 218 -18.18 4.42 -11.15
N PHE A 219 -17.86 4.36 -12.44
CA PHE A 219 -17.92 3.15 -13.23
C PHE A 219 -16.55 2.46 -13.25
N THR A 220 -16.52 1.12 -13.19
CA THR A 220 -15.29 0.35 -13.34
C THR A 220 -15.03 0.09 -14.81
N LEU A 221 -13.90 0.56 -15.31
CA LEU A 221 -13.44 0.31 -16.68
C LEU A 221 -12.74 -1.05 -16.77
N PRO A 222 -12.67 -1.65 -17.97
CA PRO A 222 -11.76 -2.77 -18.20
C PRO A 222 -10.34 -2.42 -17.75
N THR A 223 -9.68 -3.29 -16.98
CA THR A 223 -8.32 -3.03 -16.48
C THR A 223 -7.32 -2.82 -17.61
N SER A 224 -7.54 -3.46 -18.77
CA SER A 224 -6.74 -3.26 -19.99
C SER A 224 -6.80 -1.83 -20.52
N TRP A 225 -7.89 -1.09 -20.27
CA TRP A 225 -8.00 0.32 -20.65
C TRP A 225 -7.13 1.18 -19.75
N GLY A 226 -7.15 0.92 -18.43
CA GLY A 226 -6.23 1.53 -17.50
C GLY A 226 -4.77 1.27 -17.86
N GLN A 227 -4.44 0.03 -18.23
CA GLN A 227 -3.10 -0.32 -18.70
C GLN A 227 -2.73 0.46 -19.97
N SER A 228 -3.63 0.58 -20.94
CA SER A 228 -3.38 1.33 -22.18
C SER A 228 -3.12 2.82 -21.95
N LEU A 229 -3.79 3.41 -20.95
CA LEU A 229 -3.53 4.79 -20.51
C LEU A 229 -2.16 4.91 -19.82
N ILE A 230 -1.80 3.95 -18.96
CA ILE A 230 -0.48 3.90 -18.30
C ILE A 230 0.64 3.76 -19.35
N ASP A 231 0.47 2.88 -20.32
CA ASP A 231 1.47 2.60 -21.35
C ASP A 231 1.57 3.74 -22.39
N GLY A 232 0.59 4.65 -22.42
CA GLY A 232 0.53 5.76 -23.37
C GLY A 232 0.10 5.35 -24.78
N THR A 233 -0.38 4.11 -24.97
CA THR A 233 -0.94 3.64 -26.25
C THR A 233 -2.34 4.20 -26.52
N ARG A 234 -2.98 4.72 -25.47
CA ARG A 234 -4.24 5.47 -25.50
C ARG A 234 -4.10 6.70 -24.60
N GLY A 235 -4.83 7.76 -24.92
CA GLY A 235 -4.73 9.04 -24.22
C GLY A 235 -6.06 9.64 -23.76
N GLY A 236 -7.18 8.99 -24.07
CA GLY A 236 -8.50 9.51 -23.75
C GLY A 236 -9.57 8.43 -23.64
N ILE A 237 -10.72 8.84 -23.11
CA ILE A 237 -11.96 8.06 -23.09
C ILE A 237 -13.05 8.94 -23.69
N GLY A 238 -13.89 8.36 -24.54
CA GLY A 238 -15.01 9.05 -25.16
C GLY A 238 -16.31 8.29 -25.05
N ILE A 239 -17.36 8.90 -25.58
CA ILE A 239 -18.64 8.27 -25.83
C ILE A 239 -18.98 8.40 -27.32
N SER A 240 -19.29 7.27 -27.95
CA SER A 240 -19.64 7.24 -29.37
C SER A 240 -20.37 5.96 -29.70
N VAL A 241 -21.37 6.06 -30.55
CA VAL A 241 -22.19 4.95 -31.01
C VAL A 241 -22.38 5.09 -32.53
N SER A 242 -22.47 3.95 -33.22
CA SER A 242 -22.62 3.90 -34.68
C SER A 242 -24.05 4.18 -35.16
N SER A 243 -25.01 4.27 -34.24
CA SER A 243 -26.41 4.64 -34.48
C SER A 243 -26.70 6.05 -34.00
N ASP A 244 -27.91 6.53 -34.26
CA ASP A 244 -28.37 7.81 -33.71
C ASP A 244 -28.78 7.68 -32.24
N ASP A 245 -29.28 6.51 -31.84
CA ASP A 245 -29.67 6.15 -30.48
C ASP A 245 -28.56 5.39 -29.75
N PRO A 246 -28.40 5.56 -28.42
CA PRO A 246 -29.07 6.57 -27.61
C PRO A 246 -28.39 7.93 -27.71
N TYR A 247 -29.19 8.99 -27.83
CA TYR A 247 -28.71 10.37 -27.75
C TYR A 247 -28.54 10.74 -26.28
N ILE A 248 -27.29 10.85 -25.82
CA ILE A 248 -26.95 11.07 -24.40
C ILE A 248 -26.04 12.28 -24.26
N HIS A 249 -26.27 13.05 -23.21
CA HIS A 249 -25.46 14.18 -22.76
C HIS A 249 -24.85 13.89 -21.39
N LEU A 250 -23.52 13.81 -21.33
CA LEU A 250 -22.73 13.63 -20.11
C LEU A 250 -21.92 14.89 -19.82
N ALA A 251 -21.67 15.14 -18.54
CA ALA A 251 -20.88 16.29 -18.11
C ALA A 251 -19.46 16.23 -18.65
N GLY A 252 -19.00 17.35 -19.20
CA GLY A 252 -17.60 17.66 -19.47
C GLY A 252 -16.93 18.33 -18.26
N ARG A 253 -15.64 18.64 -18.38
CA ARG A 253 -14.85 19.15 -17.24
C ARG A 253 -15.32 20.52 -16.74
N GLY A 254 -15.97 21.33 -17.60
CA GLY A 254 -16.53 22.63 -17.24
C GLY A 254 -17.80 22.50 -16.38
N SER A 255 -18.66 21.55 -16.71
CA SER A 255 -19.99 21.38 -16.10
C SER A 255 -19.97 20.65 -14.75
N TRP A 256 -19.00 19.77 -14.54
CA TRP A 256 -18.85 19.06 -13.26
C TRP A 256 -17.38 18.75 -13.01
N SER A 257 -16.83 19.23 -11.89
CA SER A 257 -15.39 19.15 -11.59
C SER A 257 -14.81 17.74 -11.57
N ALA A 258 -15.64 16.72 -11.33
CA ALA A 258 -15.23 15.31 -11.35
C ALA A 258 -15.51 14.61 -12.68
N ALA A 259 -16.05 15.30 -13.69
CA ALA A 259 -16.40 14.72 -14.98
C ALA A 259 -15.22 13.97 -15.61
N PHE A 260 -15.47 12.72 -15.96
CA PHE A 260 -14.50 11.81 -16.58
C PHE A 260 -13.18 11.70 -15.81
N THR A 261 -13.15 12.00 -14.50
CA THR A 261 -11.96 11.77 -13.69
C THR A 261 -11.72 10.28 -13.56
N VAL A 262 -10.54 9.83 -14.00
CA VAL A 262 -10.11 8.44 -13.97
C VAL A 262 -9.25 8.19 -12.74
N ALA A 263 -9.50 7.11 -12.01
CA ALA A 263 -8.60 6.61 -10.98
C ALA A 263 -7.95 5.30 -11.45
N LEU A 264 -6.61 5.26 -11.45
CA LEU A 264 -5.80 4.13 -11.86
C LEU A 264 -5.10 3.56 -10.64
N SER A 265 -5.53 2.40 -10.15
CA SER A 265 -4.79 1.64 -9.15
C SER A 265 -3.70 0.83 -9.86
N TRP A 266 -2.49 0.83 -9.29
CA TRP A 266 -1.31 0.27 -9.92
C TRP A 266 -0.41 -0.47 -8.92
N ARG A 267 0.47 -1.32 -9.46
CA ARG A 267 1.57 -1.96 -8.73
C ARG A 267 2.87 -1.89 -9.52
N ARG A 268 4.01 -1.80 -8.83
CA ARG A 268 5.37 -1.94 -9.35
C ARG A 268 6.13 -2.95 -8.52
N THR A 269 6.99 -3.72 -9.17
CA THR A 269 7.89 -4.66 -8.51
C THR A 269 9.31 -4.22 -8.81
N SER A 270 10.09 -3.89 -7.77
CA SER A 270 11.53 -3.66 -7.91
C SER A 270 12.28 -4.91 -7.50
N SER A 271 13.25 -5.30 -8.31
CA SER A 271 14.28 -6.31 -8.00
C SER A 271 15.34 -5.74 -7.07
#